data_AF-A0A809SDY3-F1
#
_entry.id   AF-A0A809SDY3-F1
#
_cell.length_a   1.000
_cell.length_b   1.000
_cell.length_c   1.000
_cell.angle_alpha   90.00
_cell.angle_beta   90.00
_cell.angle_gamma   90.00
#
_symmetry.space_group_name_H-M   'P 1'
#
loop_
_entity.id
_entity.type
_entity.pdbx_description
1 polymer ?
#
loop_
_entity_poly.entity_id
_entity_poly.type
_entity_poly.pdbx_seq_one_letter_code
_entity_poly.pdbx_strand_id
1 'polypeptide(L)'
;MNDDYKYKERQMLIQHNKDDSKLYERKQVISISKLRAKVDAYNRNIEIKNFKKHQNADGYVNEKAMIGSKKSKYFKQINKSKYVLDVEKIEYDKQFDGIYVYETSLINIHPNEIISMYSEQWRIEENFRTLKIILQ
;
A
#
# COMPACT_ATOMS: atom_id res chain seq x y z
N MET A 1 -22.89 -1.69 -10.96
CA MET A 1 -21.74 -1.08 -10.28
C MET A 1 -22.15 -0.88 -8.83
N ASN A 2 -21.41 -1.44 -7.86
CA ASN A 2 -21.79 -1.33 -6.44
C ASN A 2 -21.81 0.14 -6.00
N ASP A 3 -22.90 0.59 -5.38
CA ASP A 3 -23.12 1.95 -4.84
C ASP A 3 -22.07 2.42 -3.79
N ASP A 4 -21.11 1.56 -3.46
CA ASP A 4 -20.06 1.77 -2.46
C ASP A 4 -18.71 2.23 -3.03
N TYR A 5 -18.63 2.44 -4.35
CA TYR A 5 -17.40 2.85 -5.04
C TYR A 5 -17.50 4.30 -5.54
N LYS A 6 -16.54 5.14 -5.13
CA LYS A 6 -16.47 6.54 -5.55
C LYS A 6 -15.07 6.87 -6.04
N TYR A 7 -14.96 7.78 -6.99
CA TYR A 7 -13.66 8.30 -7.42
C TYR A 7 -13.70 9.81 -7.65
N LYS A 8 -12.51 10.42 -7.62
CA LYS A 8 -12.25 11.81 -8.00
C LYS A 8 -11.03 11.84 -8.91
N GLU A 9 -11.03 12.71 -9.89
CA GLU A 9 -9.88 12.91 -10.78
C GLU A 9 -9.19 14.25 -10.53
N ARG A 10 -7.90 14.27 -10.82
CA ARG A 10 -7.05 15.46 -10.82
C ARG A 10 -6.04 15.33 -11.95
N GLN A 11 -5.85 16.39 -12.71
CA GLN A 11 -4.70 16.52 -13.61
C GLN A 11 -3.65 17.39 -12.95
N MET A 12 -2.37 17.05 -13.15
CA MET A 12 -1.25 17.80 -12.62
C MET A 12 -0.04 17.72 -13.54
N LEU A 13 0.79 18.76 -13.48
CA LEU A 13 2.11 18.77 -14.09
C LEU A 13 3.12 18.37 -13.00
N ILE A 14 3.93 17.35 -13.28
CA ILE A 14 4.98 16.89 -12.38
C ILE A 14 6.34 17.10 -13.02
N GLN A 15 7.31 17.45 -12.19
CA GLN A 15 8.73 17.43 -12.52
C GLN A 15 9.33 16.13 -11.98
N HIS A 16 10.06 15.36 -12.78
CA HIS A 16 10.66 14.11 -12.31
C HIS A 16 11.91 14.33 -11.46
N ASN A 17 12.75 15.31 -11.84
CA ASN A 17 13.93 15.72 -11.06
C ASN A 17 13.84 17.21 -10.77
N LYS A 18 14.32 17.66 -9.59
CA LYS A 18 14.27 19.08 -9.19
C LYS A 18 14.96 20.04 -10.18
N ASP A 19 15.93 19.56 -10.93
CA ASP A 19 16.70 20.35 -11.89
C ASP A 19 16.19 20.22 -13.34
N ASP A 20 15.11 19.47 -13.56
CA ASP A 20 14.58 19.21 -14.90
C ASP A 20 13.63 20.34 -15.33
N SER A 21 13.92 21.06 -16.41
CA SER A 21 13.00 22.09 -16.91
C SER A 21 11.72 21.49 -17.51
N LYS A 22 11.69 20.18 -17.72
CA LYS A 22 10.57 19.47 -18.35
C LYS A 22 9.48 19.11 -17.35
N LEU A 23 8.25 19.52 -17.68
CA LEU A 23 7.04 19.14 -16.97
C LEU A 23 6.32 18.02 -17.71
N TYR A 24 5.80 17.06 -16.95
CA TYR A 24 5.07 15.90 -17.44
C TYR A 24 3.61 15.99 -16.97
N GLU A 25 2.68 15.92 -17.90
CA GLU A 25 1.26 15.88 -17.59
C GLU A 25 0.86 14.48 -17.11
N ARG A 26 0.16 14.46 -15.97
CA ARG A 26 -0.22 13.25 -15.27
C ARG A 26 -1.65 13.37 -14.76
N LYS A 27 -2.41 12.30 -14.97
CA LYS A 27 -3.76 12.13 -14.46
C LYS A 27 -3.71 11.26 -13.22
N GLN A 28 -4.28 11.76 -12.14
CA GLN A 28 -4.52 11.03 -10.90
C GLN A 28 -6.00 10.68 -10.78
N VAL A 29 -6.29 9.41 -10.53
CA VAL A 29 -7.62 8.91 -10.19
C VAL A 29 -7.57 8.42 -8.75
N ILE A 30 -8.25 9.14 -7.86
CA ILE A 30 -8.35 8.82 -6.44
C ILE A 30 -9.64 8.05 -6.25
N SER A 31 -9.55 6.80 -5.86
CA SER A 31 -10.69 5.91 -5.62
C SER A 31 -10.88 5.63 -4.14
N ILE A 32 -12.14 5.46 -3.73
CA ILE A 32 -12.55 5.09 -2.39
C ILE A 32 -13.46 3.86 -2.48
N SER A 33 -13.11 2.80 -1.75
CA SER A 33 -13.85 1.54 -1.76
C SER A 33 -13.98 0.95 -0.36
N LYS A 34 -15.22 0.64 0.05
CA LYS A 34 -15.48 -0.06 1.33
C LYS A 34 -14.87 -1.47 1.36
N LEU A 35 -14.87 -2.17 0.22
CA LEU A 35 -14.25 -3.50 0.14
C LEU A 35 -12.75 -3.41 0.39
N ARG A 36 -12.10 -2.40 -0.21
CA ARG A 36 -10.67 -2.17 -0.02
C ARG A 36 -10.36 -1.78 1.44
N ALA A 37 -11.19 -0.93 2.04
CA ALA A 37 -11.04 -0.57 3.46
C ALA A 37 -11.05 -1.80 4.39
N LYS A 38 -11.92 -2.79 4.12
CA LYS A 38 -11.94 -4.06 4.88
C LYS A 38 -10.65 -4.86 4.71
N VAL A 39 -10.11 -4.93 3.49
CA VAL A 39 -8.85 -5.63 3.19
C VAL A 39 -7.66 -4.93 3.86
N ASP A 40 -7.59 -3.60 3.77
CA ASP A 40 -6.52 -2.81 4.38
C ASP A 40 -6.54 -2.95 5.91
N ALA A 41 -7.73 -2.89 6.52
CA ALA A 41 -7.91 -3.15 7.95
C ALA A 41 -7.52 -4.58 8.35
N TYR A 42 -7.89 -5.57 7.56
CA TYR A 42 -7.50 -6.97 7.79
C TYR A 42 -5.98 -7.15 7.74
N ASN A 43 -5.31 -6.60 6.72
CA ASN A 43 -3.85 -6.67 6.57
C ASN A 43 -3.12 -5.99 7.73
N ARG A 44 -3.58 -4.79 8.12
CA ARG A 44 -3.04 -4.09 9.30
C ARG A 44 -3.23 -4.90 10.58
N ASN A 45 -4.40 -5.53 10.78
CA ASN A 45 -4.64 -6.38 11.94
C ASN A 45 -3.74 -7.62 11.96
N ILE A 46 -3.42 -8.21 10.81
CA ILE A 46 -2.43 -9.29 10.73
C ILE A 46 -1.07 -8.83 11.23
N GLU A 47 -0.59 -7.67 10.78
CA GLU A 47 0.71 -7.13 11.21
C GLU A 47 0.74 -6.88 12.72
N ILE A 48 -0.32 -6.26 13.27
CA ILE A 48 -0.47 -6.03 14.71
C ILE A 48 -0.50 -7.36 15.48
N LYS A 49 -1.26 -8.34 15.01
CA LYS A 49 -1.35 -9.66 15.64
C LYS A 49 0.00 -10.38 15.64
N ASN A 50 0.74 -10.30 14.53
CA ASN A 50 2.07 -10.86 14.41
C ASN A 50 3.04 -10.23 15.42
N PHE A 51 2.97 -8.91 15.63
CA PHE A 51 3.73 -8.25 16.67
C PHE A 51 3.35 -8.75 18.06
N LYS A 52 2.06 -8.72 18.39
CA LYS A 52 1.54 -9.10 19.71
C LYS A 52 1.88 -10.53 20.09
N LYS A 53 1.98 -11.45 19.12
CA LYS A 53 2.41 -12.83 19.34
C LYS A 53 3.81 -12.94 19.96
N HIS A 54 4.70 -12.00 19.68
CA HIS A 54 6.08 -12.01 20.14
C HIS A 54 6.36 -10.92 21.20
N GLN A 55 5.31 -10.22 21.64
CA GLN A 55 5.41 -9.12 22.60
C GLN A 55 5.62 -9.67 24.02
N ASN A 56 6.60 -9.11 24.72
CA ASN A 56 6.86 -9.44 26.13
C ASN A 56 5.88 -8.70 27.06
N ALA A 57 5.87 -9.07 28.35
CA ALA A 57 5.03 -8.43 29.37
C ALA A 57 5.22 -6.90 29.45
N ASP A 58 6.44 -6.42 29.21
CA ASP A 58 6.80 -4.99 29.20
C ASP A 58 6.35 -4.25 27.91
N GLY A 59 5.66 -4.94 26.99
CA GLY A 59 5.09 -4.33 25.80
C GLY A 59 6.03 -4.16 24.60
N TYR A 60 7.27 -4.65 24.66
CA TYR A 60 8.22 -4.62 23.55
C TYR A 60 8.54 -6.01 22.99
N VAL A 61 9.07 -6.05 21.76
CA VAL A 61 9.56 -7.26 21.10
C VAL A 61 11.07 -7.11 20.89
N ASN A 62 11.82 -8.16 21.20
CA ASN A 62 13.26 -8.20 20.91
C ASN A 62 13.51 -8.47 19.43
N GLU A 63 14.54 -7.85 18.87
CA GLU A 63 14.91 -7.96 17.46
C GLU A 63 15.07 -9.42 16.98
N LYS A 64 15.62 -10.30 17.83
CA LYS A 64 15.82 -11.73 17.53
C LYS A 64 14.50 -12.49 17.33
N ALA A 65 13.40 -12.02 17.91
CA ALA A 65 12.07 -12.64 17.78
C ALA A 65 11.32 -12.14 16.53
N MET A 66 11.81 -11.12 15.83
CA MET A 66 11.18 -10.52 14.64
C MET A 66 11.70 -11.07 13.30
N ILE A 67 12.13 -12.33 13.24
CA ILE A 67 12.67 -12.90 11.98
C ILE A 67 11.58 -12.84 10.90
N GLY A 68 11.86 -12.13 9.80
CA GLY A 68 10.92 -11.92 8.67
C GLY A 68 9.93 -10.76 8.83
N SER A 69 9.64 -10.32 10.06
CA SER A 69 8.64 -9.27 10.35
C SER A 69 9.24 -7.90 10.73
N LYS A 70 10.57 -7.79 10.87
CA LYS A 70 11.28 -6.52 11.19
C LYS A 70 10.92 -5.32 10.31
N LYS A 71 10.42 -5.55 9.09
CA LYS A 71 10.14 -4.50 8.09
C LYS A 71 8.72 -3.96 8.15
N SER A 72 7.88 -4.38 9.11
CA SER A 72 6.55 -3.78 9.23
C SER A 72 6.67 -2.29 9.50
N LYS A 73 5.89 -1.50 8.76
CA LYS A 73 5.88 -0.04 8.87
C LYS A 73 5.34 0.47 10.20
N TYR A 74 4.67 -0.38 10.98
CA TYR A 74 4.10 -0.06 12.29
C TYR A 74 5.03 -0.38 13.46
N PHE A 75 6.25 -0.89 13.19
CA PHE A 75 7.19 -1.25 14.25
C PHE A 75 8.16 -0.10 14.46
N LYS A 76 8.07 0.54 15.62
CA LYS A 76 8.94 1.64 16.04
C LYS A 76 10.09 1.09 16.85
N GLN A 77 11.31 1.33 16.38
CA GLN A 77 12.52 0.97 17.11
C GLN A 77 12.72 1.96 18.26
N ILE A 78 12.83 1.44 19.49
CA ILE A 78 13.19 2.27 20.66
C ILE A 78 14.70 2.28 20.83
N ASN A 79 15.31 1.09 20.78
CA ASN A 79 16.75 0.89 20.94
C ASN A 79 17.27 -0.08 19.87
N LYS A 80 18.60 -0.26 19.77
CA LYS A 80 19.23 -1.17 18.81
C LYS A 80 18.59 -2.56 18.72
N SER A 81 18.00 -3.07 19.81
CA SER A 81 17.44 -4.43 19.86
C SER A 81 15.97 -4.52 20.29
N LYS A 82 15.26 -3.40 20.50
CA LYS A 82 13.87 -3.40 21.01
C LYS A 82 12.93 -2.60 20.11
N TYR A 83 11.76 -3.18 19.85
CA TYR A 83 10.70 -2.60 19.04
C TYR A 83 9.39 -2.51 19.83
N VAL A 84 8.61 -1.47 19.56
CA VAL A 84 7.22 -1.29 20.02
C VAL A 84 6.29 -1.04 18.84
N LEU A 85 4.99 -1.20 19.06
CA LEU A 85 4.00 -0.78 18.08
C LEU A 85 3.88 0.75 18.06
N ASP A 86 3.91 1.31 16.86
CA ASP A 86 3.64 2.71 16.60
C ASP A 86 2.13 2.95 16.50
N VAL A 87 1.49 3.15 17.66
CA VAL A 87 0.04 3.32 17.76
C VAL A 87 -0.42 4.59 17.03
N GLU A 88 0.37 5.66 17.11
CA GLU A 88 0.07 6.93 16.43
C GLU A 88 0.03 6.73 14.91
N LYS A 89 1.04 6.04 14.36
CA LYS A 89 1.09 5.73 12.93
C LYS A 89 -0.02 4.78 12.50
N ILE A 90 -0.38 3.81 13.34
CA ILE A 90 -1.50 2.89 13.07
C ILE A 90 -2.82 3.66 12.94
N GLU A 91 -3.10 4.59 13.87
CA GLU A 91 -4.34 5.36 13.84
C GLU A 91 -4.36 6.40 12.72
N TYR A 92 -3.19 6.96 12.38
CA TYR A 92 -3.05 7.81 11.19
C TYR A 92 -3.33 7.03 9.90
N ASP A 93 -2.65 5.90 9.68
CA ASP A 93 -2.79 5.10 8.46
C ASP A 93 -4.23 4.56 8.28
N LYS A 94 -4.93 4.26 9.37
CA LYS A 94 -6.33 3.83 9.37
C LYS A 94 -7.28 4.84 8.72
N GLN A 95 -6.96 6.14 8.77
CA GLN A 95 -7.79 7.18 8.15
C GLN A 95 -7.81 7.08 6.61
N PHE A 96 -6.82 6.38 6.04
CA PHE A 96 -6.67 6.21 4.60
C PHE A 96 -7.13 4.85 4.10
N ASP A 97 -7.72 4.00 4.95
CA ASP A 97 -8.25 2.71 4.56
C ASP A 97 -9.24 2.85 3.39
N GLY A 98 -9.04 2.05 2.34
CA GLY A 98 -9.93 2.04 1.18
C GLY A 98 -9.66 3.15 0.17
N ILE A 99 -8.72 4.06 0.44
CA ILE A 99 -8.25 5.04 -0.54
C ILE A 99 -7.16 4.42 -1.40
N TYR A 100 -7.31 4.51 -2.72
CA TYR A 100 -6.27 4.09 -3.66
C TYR A 100 -6.12 5.11 -4.78
N VAL A 101 -4.88 5.51 -5.06
CA VAL A 101 -4.55 6.54 -6.06
C VAL A 101 -3.84 5.88 -7.24
N TYR A 102 -4.46 5.98 -8.42
CA TYR A 102 -3.83 5.63 -9.69
C TYR A 102 -3.19 6.88 -10.28
N GLU A 103 -1.94 6.78 -10.71
CA GLU A 103 -1.28 7.85 -11.46
C GLU A 103 -0.84 7.33 -12.83
N THR A 104 -1.27 8.04 -13.88
CA THR A 104 -1.03 7.62 -15.27
C THR A 104 -0.74 8.82 -16.18
N SER A 105 -0.03 8.59 -17.27
CA SER A 105 0.12 9.54 -18.39
C SER A 105 -1.04 9.48 -19.38
N LEU A 106 -2.00 8.56 -19.17
CA LEU A 106 -3.17 8.39 -20.02
C LEU A 106 -4.25 9.43 -19.65
N ILE A 107 -4.12 10.63 -20.21
CA ILE A 107 -4.96 11.79 -19.84
C ILE A 107 -6.39 11.66 -20.36
N ASN A 108 -6.55 11.14 -21.59
CA ASN A 108 -7.83 11.11 -22.32
C ASN A 108 -8.67 9.85 -22.05
N ILE A 109 -8.27 9.02 -21.09
CA ILE A 109 -8.95 7.77 -20.77
C ILE A 109 -9.91 7.98 -19.60
N HIS A 110 -11.09 7.34 -19.69
CA HIS A 110 -12.09 7.40 -18.63
C HIS A 110 -11.57 6.71 -17.35
N PRO A 111 -11.78 7.27 -16.14
CA PRO A 111 -11.28 6.70 -14.89
C PRO A 111 -11.58 5.21 -14.69
N ASN A 112 -12.79 4.76 -15.04
CA ASN A 112 -13.17 3.34 -14.93
C ASN A 112 -12.30 2.41 -15.80
N GLU A 113 -11.89 2.85 -16.99
CA GLU A 113 -11.01 2.06 -17.85
C GLU A 113 -9.59 1.99 -17.27
N ILE A 114 -9.09 3.11 -16.73
CA ILE A 114 -7.80 3.14 -16.00
C ILE A 114 -7.84 2.12 -14.86
N ILE A 115 -8.88 2.16 -14.02
CA ILE A 115 -9.03 1.23 -12.90
C ILE A 115 -9.05 -0.22 -13.39
N SER A 116 -9.81 -0.51 -14.46
CA SER A 116 -9.89 -1.84 -15.06
C SER A 116 -8.53 -2.33 -15.57
N MET A 117 -7.79 -1.50 -16.31
CA MET A 117 -6.46 -1.84 -16.82
C MET A 117 -5.49 -2.18 -15.67
N TYR A 118 -5.46 -1.36 -14.62
CA TYR A 118 -4.61 -1.64 -13.46
C TYR A 118 -5.07 -2.90 -12.70
N SER A 119 -6.37 -3.19 -12.68
CA SER A 119 -6.89 -4.42 -12.08
C SER A 119 -6.44 -5.69 -12.79
N GLU A 120 -5.94 -5.60 -14.03
CA GLU A 120 -5.43 -6.75 -14.78
C GLU A 120 -3.91 -6.97 -14.63
N GLN A 121 -3.19 -6.07 -13.96
CA GLN A 121 -1.72 -6.17 -13.82
C GLN A 121 -1.25 -7.47 -13.16
N TRP A 122 -2.05 -8.05 -12.25
CA TRP A 122 -1.72 -9.32 -11.61
C TRP A 122 -1.56 -10.48 -12.61
N ARG A 123 -2.21 -10.43 -13.78
CA ARG A 123 -2.07 -11.43 -14.84
C ARG A 123 -0.63 -11.47 -15.38
N ILE A 124 0.02 -10.31 -15.44
CA ILE A 124 1.42 -10.20 -15.87
C ILE A 124 2.32 -10.87 -14.82
N GLU A 125 2.10 -10.59 -13.53
CA GLU A 125 2.84 -11.23 -12.44
C GLU A 125 2.66 -12.75 -12.42
N GLU A 126 1.44 -13.23 -12.68
CA GLU A 126 1.13 -14.65 -12.79
C GLU A 126 1.90 -15.31 -13.94
N ASN A 127 1.89 -14.70 -15.13
CA ASN A 127 2.66 -15.19 -16.27
C ASN A 127 4.15 -15.31 -15.94
N PHE A 128 4.73 -14.30 -15.28
CA PHE A 128 6.14 -14.37 -14.84
C PHE A 128 6.39 -15.49 -13.83
N ARG A 129 5.46 -15.73 -12.89
CA ARG A 129 5.56 -16.83 -11.92
C ARG A 129 5.54 -18.19 -12.64
N THR A 130 4.64 -18.37 -13.60
CA THR A 130 4.53 -19.59 -14.40
C THR A 130 5.78 -19.83 -15.24
N LEU A 131 6.27 -18.81 -15.95
CA LEU A 131 7.52 -18.90 -16.73
C LEU A 131 8.70 -19.31 -15.87
N LYS A 132 8.82 -18.74 -14.66
CA LYS A 132 9.91 -19.07 -13.75
C LYS A 132 9.87 -20.52 -13.26
N ILE A 133 8.67 -21.07 -13.05
CA ILE A 133 8.49 -22.48 -12.67
C ILE A 133 8.87 -23.41 -13.81
N ILE A 134 8.50 -23.06 -15.05
CA ILE A 134 8.79 -23.89 -16.25
C ILE A 134 10.29 -23.87 -16.61
N LEU A 135 10.97 -22.76 -16.34
CA LEU A 135 12.40 -22.57 -16.64
C LEU A 135 13.35 -23.09 -15.54
N GLN A 136 12.83 -23.66 -14.46
CA GLN A 136 13.61 -24.34 -13.41
C GLN A 136 13.68 -25.84 -13.65
#